data_AF-A0A0F7BZX5-F1
#
_entry.id   AF-A0A0F7BZX5-F1
#
_cell.length_a   1.000
_cell.length_b   1.000
_cell.length_c   1.000
_cell.angle_alpha   90.00
_cell.angle_beta   90.00
_cell.angle_gamma   90.00
#
_symmetry.space_group_name_H-M   'P 1'
#
loop_
_entity.id
_entity.type
_entity.pdbx_description
1 polymer ?
#
loop_
_entity_poly.entity_id
_entity_poly.type
_entity_poly.pdbx_seq_one_letter_code
_entity_poly.pdbx_strand_id
1 'polypeptide(L)'
;MVFSLINGLFSGLLLSAFLAIGDGLFQTSTFQVLLDITYIPGMENTPPLLAYLIHLVISVIVAFAFIYFYPKGNGKKIVIYVTLWNVAFLILFFPFTYLSQGVYSASNILLWFFGHLLYTVFLTYQIER
;
A
#
# COMPACT_ATOMS: atom_id res chain seq x y z
N MET A 1 -3.14 -0.17 19.80
CA MET A 1 -3.28 -1.48 19.13
C MET A 1 -4.60 -1.57 18.37
N VAL A 2 -5.77 -1.43 19.01
CA VAL A 2 -7.09 -1.46 18.33
C VAL A 2 -7.23 -0.36 17.26
N PHE A 3 -6.81 0.87 17.57
CA PHE A 3 -6.84 1.99 16.61
C PHE A 3 -6.05 1.68 15.32
N SER A 4 -4.80 1.22 15.46
CA SER A 4 -3.94 0.85 14.31
C SER A 4 -4.49 -0.33 13.52
N LEU A 5 -5.14 -1.29 14.20
CA LEU A 5 -5.79 -2.43 13.54
C LEU A 5 -6.95 -1.97 12.65
N ILE A 6 -7.87 -1.17 13.18
CA ILE A 6 -9.03 -0.68 12.43
C ILE A 6 -8.57 0.20 11.27
N ASN A 7 -7.70 1.18 11.54
CA ASN A 7 -7.23 2.12 10.53
C ASN A 7 -6.40 1.43 9.44
N GLY A 8 -5.56 0.47 9.82
CA GLY A 8 -4.81 -0.34 8.87
C GLY A 8 -5.71 -1.15 7.95
N LEU A 9 -6.73 -1.83 8.50
CA LEU A 9 -7.69 -2.59 7.69
C LEU A 9 -8.47 -1.68 6.73
N PHE A 10 -9.05 -0.58 7.20
CA PHE A 10 -9.81 0.33 6.34
C PHE A 10 -8.94 0.97 5.26
N SER A 11 -7.72 1.39 5.61
CA SER A 11 -6.79 1.99 4.64
C SER A 11 -6.32 0.96 3.62
N GLY A 12 -6.04 -0.27 4.06
CA GLY A 12 -5.68 -1.39 3.17
C GLY A 12 -6.82 -1.77 2.22
N LEU A 13 -8.05 -1.83 2.73
CA LEU A 13 -9.25 -2.05 1.90
C LEU A 13 -9.42 -0.94 0.87
N LEU A 14 -9.30 0.32 1.28
CA LEU A 14 -9.38 1.48 0.38
C LEU A 14 -8.33 1.44 -0.72
N LEU A 15 -7.06 1.17 -0.37
CA LEU A 15 -5.96 1.00 -1.32
C LEU A 15 -6.25 -0.14 -2.31
N SER A 16 -6.67 -1.29 -1.80
CA SER A 16 -6.95 -2.46 -2.63
C SER A 16 -8.08 -2.20 -3.63
N ALA A 17 -9.15 -1.54 -3.20
CA ALA A 17 -10.25 -1.17 -4.07
C ALA A 17 -9.79 -0.16 -5.14
N PHE A 18 -8.99 0.84 -4.75
CA PHE A 18 -8.46 1.83 -5.68
C PHE A 18 -7.61 1.17 -6.79
N LEU A 19 -6.68 0.29 -6.43
CA LEU A 19 -5.83 -0.38 -7.41
C LEU A 19 -6.63 -1.36 -8.28
N ALA A 20 -7.56 -2.13 -7.72
CA ALA A 20 -8.38 -3.05 -8.49
C ALA A 20 -9.27 -2.33 -9.53
N ILE A 21 -9.86 -1.18 -9.14
CA ILE A 21 -10.63 -0.34 -10.06
C ILE A 21 -9.70 0.27 -11.12
N GLY A 22 -8.53 0.79 -10.71
CA GLY A 22 -7.52 1.34 -11.61
C GLY A 22 -7.05 0.32 -12.66
N ASP A 23 -6.75 -0.90 -12.23
CA ASP A 23 -6.38 -2.01 -13.11
C ASP A 23 -7.45 -2.28 -14.17
N GLY A 24 -8.72 -2.33 -13.77
CA GLY A 24 -9.83 -2.52 -14.71
C GLY A 24 -10.03 -1.36 -15.69
N LEU A 25 -9.87 -0.11 -15.23
CA LEU A 25 -10.07 1.09 -16.06
C LEU A 25 -8.92 1.34 -17.04
N PHE A 26 -7.68 1.13 -16.59
CA PHE A 26 -6.48 1.47 -17.36
C PHE A 26 -5.78 0.24 -17.96
N GLN A 27 -6.38 -0.95 -17.84
CA GLN A 27 -5.84 -2.22 -18.33
C GLN A 27 -4.41 -2.46 -17.81
N THR A 28 -4.27 -2.32 -16.49
CA THR A 28 -3.01 -2.39 -15.74
C THR A 28 -3.01 -3.59 -14.79
N SER A 29 -1.89 -3.85 -14.12
CA SER A 29 -1.73 -5.02 -13.24
C SER A 29 -1.14 -4.68 -11.87
N THR A 30 -1.33 -3.44 -11.41
CA THR A 30 -0.78 -2.94 -10.14
C THR A 30 -1.32 -3.65 -8.91
N PHE A 31 -2.59 -4.04 -8.92
CA PHE A 31 -3.20 -4.82 -7.85
C PHE A 31 -2.60 -6.21 -7.79
N GLN A 32 -2.32 -6.84 -8.93
CA GLN A 32 -1.62 -8.12 -8.97
C GLN A 32 -0.19 -8.00 -8.46
N VAL A 33 0.56 -6.98 -8.88
CA VAL A 33 1.91 -6.69 -8.35
C VAL A 33 1.88 -6.51 -6.83
N LEU A 34 0.87 -5.83 -6.29
CA LEU A 34 0.73 -5.65 -4.84
C LEU A 34 0.49 -6.99 -4.14
N LEU A 35 -0.35 -7.87 -4.71
CA LEU A 35 -0.77 -9.11 -4.04
C LEU A 35 0.16 -10.29 -4.23
N ASP A 36 1.02 -10.26 -5.24
CA ASP A 36 1.86 -11.40 -5.57
C ASP A 36 2.84 -11.70 -4.42
N ILE A 37 2.79 -12.94 -3.94
CA ILE A 37 3.68 -13.52 -2.94
C ILE A 37 4.28 -14.84 -3.41
N THR A 38 4.08 -15.20 -4.68
CA THR A 38 4.52 -16.49 -5.23
C THR A 38 6.04 -16.60 -5.27
N TYR A 39 6.75 -15.46 -5.26
CA TYR A 39 8.20 -15.39 -5.14
C TYR A 39 8.72 -15.66 -3.71
N ILE A 40 7.85 -15.76 -2.70
CA ILE A 40 8.24 -16.11 -1.33
C ILE A 40 8.29 -17.64 -1.21
N PRO A 41 9.44 -18.24 -0.84
CA PRO A 41 9.55 -19.70 -0.68
C PRO A 41 8.50 -20.26 0.28
N GLY A 42 7.75 -21.26 -0.18
CA GLY A 42 6.65 -21.89 0.57
C GLY A 42 5.28 -21.21 0.40
N MET A 43 5.17 -20.17 -0.42
CA MET A 43 3.92 -19.47 -0.73
C MET A 43 3.52 -19.53 -2.21
N GLU A 44 4.20 -20.36 -3.02
CA GLU A 44 4.07 -20.41 -4.49
C GLU A 44 2.65 -20.74 -4.96
N ASN A 45 1.91 -21.53 -4.18
CA ASN A 45 0.55 -21.98 -4.51
C ASN A 45 -0.53 -21.33 -3.62
N THR A 46 -0.22 -20.18 -3.01
CA THR A 46 -1.15 -19.53 -2.08
C THR A 46 -2.43 -19.07 -2.79
N PRO A 47 -3.63 -19.45 -2.31
CA PRO A 47 -4.87 -18.99 -2.90
C PRO A 47 -4.97 -17.45 -2.91
N PRO A 48 -5.56 -16.82 -3.94
CA PRO A 48 -5.63 -15.36 -4.04
C PRO A 48 -6.25 -14.67 -2.83
N LEU A 49 -7.30 -15.28 -2.25
CA LEU A 49 -7.93 -14.77 -1.02
C LEU A 49 -6.96 -14.76 0.16
N LEU A 50 -6.12 -15.80 0.31
CA LEU A 50 -5.16 -15.87 1.41
C LEU A 50 -4.01 -14.87 1.21
N ALA A 51 -3.50 -14.73 -0.02
CA ALA A 51 -2.52 -13.70 -0.37
C ALA A 51 -3.05 -12.28 -0.08
N TYR A 52 -4.33 -12.04 -0.38
CA TYR A 52 -5.01 -10.79 -0.03
C TYR A 52 -5.09 -10.56 1.48
N LEU A 53 -5.49 -11.57 2.27
CA LEU A 53 -5.54 -11.46 3.72
C LEU A 53 -4.15 -11.21 4.34
N ILE A 54 -3.09 -11.83 3.82
CA ILE A 54 -1.71 -11.55 4.22
C ILE A 54 -1.37 -10.07 4.01
N HIS A 55 -1.75 -9.50 2.86
CA HIS A 55 -1.54 -8.08 2.59
C HIS A 55 -2.35 -7.15 3.50
N LEU A 56 -3.55 -7.54 3.91
CA LEU A 56 -4.29 -6.77 4.93
C LEU A 56 -3.56 -6.79 6.29
N VAL A 57 -2.94 -7.92 6.67
CA VAL A 57 -2.09 -7.98 7.87
C VAL A 57 -0.85 -7.08 7.71
N ILE A 58 -0.18 -7.11 6.56
CA ILE A 58 0.93 -6.20 6.25
C ILE A 58 0.48 -4.74 6.35
N SER A 59 -0.72 -4.42 5.85
CA SER A 59 -1.29 -3.08 5.94
C SER A 59 -1.49 -2.62 7.40
N VAL A 60 -1.90 -3.52 8.29
CA VAL A 60 -2.00 -3.22 9.73
C VAL A 60 -0.63 -2.95 10.35
N ILE A 61 0.40 -3.73 9.98
CA ILE A 61 1.78 -3.52 10.45
C ILE A 61 2.33 -2.18 9.97
N VAL A 62 2.13 -1.87 8.69
CA VAL A 62 2.53 -0.60 8.08
C VAL A 62 1.81 0.57 8.74
N ALA A 63 0.49 0.48 8.94
CA ALA A 63 -0.29 1.50 9.63
C ALA A 63 0.18 1.69 11.07
N PHE A 64 0.50 0.61 11.79
CA PHE A 64 1.08 0.70 13.13
C PHE A 64 2.40 1.46 13.12
N ALA A 65 3.33 1.12 12.21
CA ALA A 65 4.60 1.82 12.09
C ALA A 65 4.40 3.30 11.72
N PHE A 66 3.51 3.58 10.76
CA PHE A 66 3.15 4.93 10.36
C PHE A 66 2.62 5.76 11.53
N ILE A 67 1.66 5.22 12.29
CA ILE A 67 1.06 5.91 13.45
C ILE A 67 2.08 6.08 14.58
N TYR A 68 2.90 5.05 14.84
CA TYR A 68 3.86 5.06 15.94
C TYR A 68 4.94 6.13 15.76
N PHE A 69 5.44 6.30 14.54
CA PHE A 69 6.45 7.32 14.20
C PHE A 69 5.84 8.65 13.71
N TYR A 70 4.53 8.80 13.76
CA TYR A 70 3.84 9.97 13.25
C TYR A 70 4.26 11.24 14.02
N PRO A 71 4.72 12.31 13.33
CA PRO A 71 5.20 13.51 14.00
C PRO A 71 4.06 14.31 14.61
N LYS A 72 4.21 14.72 15.88
CA LYS A 72 3.26 15.64 16.53
C LYS A 72 3.50 17.09 16.10
N GLY A 73 2.43 17.85 15.85
CA GLY A 73 2.47 19.30 15.67
C GLY A 73 2.59 19.77 14.21
N ASN A 74 3.62 20.58 13.92
CA ASN A 74 3.75 21.40 12.69
C ASN A 74 3.44 20.65 11.37
N GLY A 75 2.49 21.17 10.57
CA GLY A 75 2.09 20.63 9.28
C GLY A 75 3.23 20.40 8.28
N LYS A 76 4.31 21.19 8.33
CA LYS A 76 5.51 20.94 7.49
C LYS A 76 6.16 19.60 7.81
N LYS A 77 6.23 19.21 9.08
CA LYS A 77 6.80 17.91 9.49
C LYS A 77 5.91 16.76 9.01
N ILE A 78 4.59 16.92 9.09
CA ILE A 78 3.61 15.95 8.60
C ILE A 78 3.75 15.77 7.09
N VAL A 79 3.82 16.86 6.31
CA VAL A 79 4.00 16.80 4.85
C VAL A 79 5.28 16.07 4.50
N ILE A 80 6.42 16.43 5.11
CA ILE A 80 7.70 15.72 4.88
C ILE A 80 7.58 14.23 5.21
N TYR A 81 6.95 13.90 6.33
CA TYR A 81 6.75 12.52 6.77
C TYR A 81 5.93 11.70 5.77
N VAL A 82 4.77 12.22 5.34
CA VAL A 82 3.92 11.59 4.32
C VAL A 82 4.67 11.45 2.99
N THR A 83 5.43 12.47 2.58
CA THR A 83 6.25 12.40 1.36
C THR A 83 7.29 11.30 1.44
N LEU A 84 7.99 11.15 2.57
CA LEU A 84 9.00 10.10 2.74
C LEU A 84 8.41 8.69 2.62
N TRP A 85 7.23 8.46 3.22
CA TRP A 85 6.51 7.19 3.06
C TRP A 85 6.11 6.92 1.61
N ASN A 86 5.59 7.94 0.90
CA ASN A 86 5.22 7.80 -0.51
C ASN A 86 6.44 7.52 -1.40
N VAL A 87 7.58 8.16 -1.13
CA VAL A 87 8.83 7.86 -1.83
C VAL A 87 9.27 6.42 -1.57
N ALA A 88 9.18 5.95 -0.32
CA ALA A 88 9.50 4.56 0.02
C ALA A 88 8.59 3.56 -0.72
N PHE A 89 7.28 3.79 -0.73
CA PHE A 89 6.35 2.95 -1.49
C PHE A 89 6.63 2.99 -2.99
N LEU A 90 6.93 4.17 -3.55
CA LEU A 90 7.28 4.30 -4.95
C LEU A 90 8.56 3.52 -5.30
N ILE A 91 9.57 3.53 -4.42
CA ILE A 91 10.77 2.72 -4.59
C ILE A 91 10.43 1.22 -4.54
N LEU A 92 9.54 0.80 -3.65
CA LEU A 92 9.11 -0.61 -3.51
C LEU A 92 8.37 -1.15 -4.75
N PHE A 93 7.80 -0.28 -5.59
CA PHE A 93 7.20 -0.69 -6.86
C PHE A 93 8.19 -1.50 -7.73
N PHE A 94 9.44 -1.05 -7.82
CA PHE A 94 10.43 -1.65 -8.71
C PHE A 94 10.79 -3.10 -8.36
N PRO A 95 11.20 -3.43 -7.12
CA PRO A 95 11.49 -4.81 -6.76
C PRO A 95 10.24 -5.69 -6.80
N PHE A 96 9.06 -5.19 -6.39
CA PHE A 96 7.84 -6.01 -6.45
C PHE A 96 7.42 -6.32 -7.88
N THR A 97 7.48 -5.33 -8.77
CA THR A 97 7.23 -5.57 -10.20
C THR A 97 8.23 -6.56 -10.79
N TYR A 98 9.50 -6.51 -10.38
CA TYR A 98 10.51 -7.46 -10.84
C TYR A 98 10.19 -8.89 -10.36
N LEU A 99 9.94 -9.04 -9.06
CA LEU A 99 9.68 -10.34 -8.44
C LEU A 99 8.38 -10.97 -8.95
N SER A 100 7.36 -10.16 -9.21
CA SER A 100 6.06 -10.61 -9.72
C SER A 100 6.02 -10.78 -11.24
N GLN A 101 7.14 -10.57 -11.95
CA GLN A 101 7.20 -10.51 -13.41
C GLN A 101 6.15 -9.54 -14.02
N GLY A 102 5.89 -8.43 -13.32
CA GLY A 102 4.92 -7.41 -13.70
C GLY A 102 5.42 -6.49 -14.81
N VAL A 103 4.53 -5.62 -15.29
CA VAL A 103 4.82 -4.71 -16.40
C VAL A 103 5.29 -3.35 -15.87
N TYR A 104 6.45 -2.88 -16.32
CA TYR A 104 6.88 -1.51 -16.10
C TYR A 104 6.21 -0.57 -17.10
N SER A 105 5.20 0.16 -16.66
CA SER A 105 4.54 1.19 -17.46
C SER A 105 4.29 2.44 -16.64
N ALA A 106 4.18 3.59 -17.32
CA ALA A 106 3.85 4.85 -16.64
C ALA A 106 2.49 4.76 -15.93
N SER A 107 1.50 4.09 -16.51
CA SER A 107 0.19 3.89 -15.88
C SER A 107 0.30 3.04 -14.61
N ASN A 108 1.07 1.95 -14.62
CA ASN A 108 1.29 1.12 -13.44
C ASN A 108 2.00 1.91 -12.32
N ILE A 109 3.04 2.67 -12.65
CA ILE A 109 3.78 3.48 -11.67
C ILE A 109 2.86 4.55 -11.07
N LEU A 110 2.07 5.25 -11.90
CA LEU A 110 1.16 6.29 -11.44
C LEU A 110 0.04 5.75 -10.57
N LEU A 111 -0.59 4.63 -10.95
CA LEU A 111 -1.62 4.00 -10.14
C LEU A 111 -1.06 3.52 -8.79
N TRP A 112 0.12 2.90 -8.80
CA TRP A 112 0.81 2.52 -7.57
C TRP A 112 1.07 3.73 -6.67
N PHE A 113 1.63 4.80 -7.23
CA PHE A 113 1.91 6.04 -6.50
C PHE A 113 0.64 6.66 -5.90
N PHE A 114 -0.41 6.86 -6.72
CA PHE A 114 -1.65 7.49 -6.27
C PHE A 114 -2.42 6.63 -5.27
N GLY A 115 -2.37 5.30 -5.41
CA GLY A 115 -2.94 4.39 -4.42
C GLY A 115 -2.28 4.57 -3.06
N HIS A 116 -0.95 4.56 -3.00
CA HIS A 116 -0.22 4.73 -1.75
C HIS A 116 -0.32 6.16 -1.19
N LEU A 117 -0.47 7.16 -2.05
CA LEU A 117 -0.77 8.52 -1.62
C LEU A 117 -2.14 8.59 -0.96
N LEU A 118 -3.16 7.98 -1.57
CA LEU A 118 -4.49 7.86 -0.97
C LEU A 118 -4.44 7.14 0.38
N TYR A 119 -3.70 6.03 0.47
CA TYR A 119 -3.50 5.27 1.71
C TYR A 119 -2.91 6.14 2.83
N THR A 120 -1.80 6.84 2.57
CA THR A 120 -1.10 7.64 3.58
C THR A 120 -1.86 8.91 3.96
N VAL A 121 -2.55 9.56 3.02
CA VAL A 121 -3.43 10.69 3.31
C VAL A 121 -4.62 10.26 4.15
N PHE A 122 -5.20 9.09 3.88
CA PHE A 122 -6.32 8.58 4.66
C PHE A 122 -5.91 8.21 6.10
N LEU A 123 -4.75 7.57 6.29
CA LEU A 123 -4.18 7.36 7.63
C LEU A 123 -3.92 8.69 8.36
N THR A 124 -3.35 9.68 7.67
CA THR A 124 -3.10 11.01 8.23
C THR A 124 -4.41 11.65 8.70
N TYR A 125 -5.45 11.61 7.87
CA TYR A 125 -6.78 12.11 8.22
C TYR A 125 -7.39 11.40 9.44
N GLN A 126 -7.19 10.09 9.58
CA GLN A 126 -7.65 9.32 10.73
C GLN A 126 -6.90 9.65 12.02
N ILE A 127 -5.62 10.04 11.93
CA ILE A 127 -4.80 10.42 13.10
C ILE A 127 -5.12 11.84 13.58
N GLU A 128 -5.37 12.76 12.66
CA GLU A 128 -5.62 14.18 12.95
C GLU A 128 -7.08 14.49 13.34
N ARG A 129 -7.97 13.49 13.31
CA ARG A 129 -9.34 13.57 13.79
C ARG A 129 -9.47 13.07 15.22
#